data_AF-A0A8H3C1I8-F1
#
_entry.id   AF-A0A8H3C1I8-F1
#
_cell.length_a   1.000
_cell.length_b   1.000
_cell.length_c   1.000
_cell.angle_alpha   90.00
_cell.angle_beta   90.00
_cell.angle_gamma   90.00
#
_symmetry.space_group_name_H-M   'P 1'
#
loop_
_entity.id
_entity.type
_entity.pdbx_description
1 polymer ?
#
loop_
_entity_poly.entity_id
_entity_poly.type
_entity_poly.pdbx_seq_one_letter_code
_entity_poly.pdbx_strand_id
1 'polypeptide(L)'
;MIDSHETSLIPPQLPPFLANVFNLKPILPPFLANVFNLKPILGNPSPDEVKVVHEAVRALNNFLHAPELRDTDLSIELSQHLFDVQMACHRQKYPTTVLPTDVVYDPPNLPTYIPVELKSVTGPPSNAEVASVHTALRISESFANEPSIFDPDLHVQLSQHLFDIQLGAR
;
A
#
# COMPACT_ATOMS: atom_id res chain seq x y z
N MET A 1 -35.92 -25.17 42.66
CA MET A 1 -35.19 -23.91 42.91
C MET A 1 -34.11 -23.83 41.85
N ILE A 2 -34.30 -22.92 40.90
CA ILE A 2 -33.45 -22.69 39.75
C ILE A 2 -32.44 -21.64 40.20
N ASP A 3 -31.14 -21.87 40.03
CA ASP A 3 -30.17 -20.78 40.09
C ASP A 3 -29.22 -20.85 38.89
N SER A 4 -29.59 -20.05 37.90
CA SER A 4 -28.77 -19.07 37.17
C SER A 4 -27.26 -19.31 37.10
N HIS A 5 -26.80 -19.82 35.97
CA HIS A 5 -25.54 -19.36 35.39
C HIS A 5 -25.75 -19.13 33.89
N GLU A 6 -26.09 -17.88 33.55
CA GLU A 6 -25.94 -17.33 32.21
C GLU A 6 -24.50 -17.55 31.75
N THR A 7 -24.32 -18.48 30.80
CA THR A 7 -23.06 -18.60 30.09
C THR A 7 -23.12 -17.58 28.96
N SER A 8 -22.64 -16.37 29.28
CA SER A 8 -22.44 -15.30 28.30
C SER A 8 -21.61 -15.85 27.13
N LEU A 9 -22.25 -15.95 25.97
CA LEU A 9 -21.62 -16.33 24.71
C LEU A 9 -20.72 -15.15 24.28
N ILE A 10 -19.53 -15.05 24.88
CA ILE A 10 -18.48 -14.20 24.35
C ILE A 10 -18.04 -14.87 23.04
N PRO A 11 -18.19 -14.22 21.86
CA PRO A 11 -17.72 -14.80 20.61
C PRO A 11 -16.21 -15.07 20.74
N PRO A 12 -15.71 -16.18 20.18
CA PRO A 12 -14.30 -16.53 20.29
C PRO A 12 -13.46 -15.38 19.75
N GLN A 13 -12.74 -14.70 20.64
CA GLN A 13 -11.78 -13.70 20.24
C GLN A 13 -10.74 -14.40 19.36
N LEU A 14 -10.62 -13.94 18.12
CA LEU A 14 -9.70 -14.51 17.14
C LEU A 14 -8.29 -14.52 17.74
N PRO A 15 -7.52 -15.63 17.64
CA PRO A 15 -6.16 -15.67 18.14
C PRO A 15 -5.31 -14.55 17.51
N PRO A 16 -4.43 -13.88 18.27
CA PRO A 16 -3.65 -12.73 17.77
C PRO A 16 -2.73 -13.08 16.59
N PHE A 17 -2.36 -14.34 16.40
CA PHE A 17 -1.61 -14.79 15.21
C PHE A 17 -2.48 -14.93 13.95
N LEU A 18 -3.80 -15.07 14.08
CA LEU A 18 -4.74 -15.02 12.96
C LEU A 18 -5.23 -13.59 12.66
N ALA A 19 -5.05 -12.64 13.60
CA ALA A 19 -5.37 -11.23 13.37
C ALA A 19 -4.54 -10.60 12.23
N ASN A 20 -3.34 -11.13 11.99
CA ASN A 20 -2.48 -10.73 10.85
C ASN A 20 -2.85 -11.37 9.51
N VAL A 21 -3.86 -12.25 9.45
CA VAL A 21 -4.27 -12.95 8.22
C VAL A 21 -5.52 -12.32 7.58
N PHE A 22 -6.20 -11.42 8.29
CA PHE A 22 -7.40 -10.74 7.80
C PHE A 22 -7.17 -9.23 7.84
N ASN A 23 -6.45 -8.70 6.84
CA ASN A 23 -6.46 -7.26 6.59
C ASN A 23 -7.90 -6.89 6.19
N LEU A 24 -8.63 -6.29 7.12
CA LEU A 24 -10.02 -5.91 6.95
C LEU A 24 -10.14 -4.96 5.76
N LYS A 25 -11.08 -5.24 4.86
CA LYS A 25 -11.37 -4.42 3.69
C LYS A 25 -11.92 -3.05 4.17
N PRO A 26 -11.36 -1.92 3.74
CA PRO A 26 -11.96 -0.60 3.97
C PRO A 26 -13.39 -0.54 3.43
N ILE A 27 -14.31 0.06 4.19
CA ILE A 27 -15.69 0.23 3.72
C ILE A 27 -15.74 1.48 2.85
N LEU A 28 -15.78 1.27 1.53
CA LEU A 28 -15.83 2.37 0.58
C LEU A 28 -17.22 3.02 0.52
N PRO A 29 -17.31 4.37 0.50
CA PRO A 29 -18.55 5.07 0.17
C PRO A 29 -19.02 4.73 -1.26
N PRO A 30 -20.32 4.93 -1.58
CA PRO A 30 -20.88 4.54 -2.88
C PRO A 30 -20.12 5.07 -4.10
N PHE A 31 -19.57 6.29 -4.04
CA PHE A 31 -18.84 6.89 -5.15
C PHE A 31 -17.51 6.16 -5.47
N LEU A 32 -16.87 5.52 -4.48
CA LEU A 32 -15.70 4.67 -4.69
C LEU A 32 -16.09 3.20 -4.85
N ALA A 33 -17.07 2.71 -4.09
CA ALA A 33 -17.50 1.31 -4.13
C ALA A 33 -18.07 0.87 -5.49
N ASN A 34 -18.67 1.81 -6.24
CA ASN A 34 -19.17 1.55 -7.58
C ASN A 34 -18.05 1.41 -8.63
N VAL A 35 -16.83 1.87 -8.32
CA VAL A 35 -15.69 1.90 -9.25
C VAL A 35 -14.61 0.91 -8.84
N PHE A 36 -14.33 0.81 -7.54
CA PHE A 36 -13.24 0.02 -6.98
C PHE A 36 -13.77 -1.13 -6.16
N ASN A 37 -13.43 -2.36 -6.56
CA ASN A 37 -13.73 -3.55 -5.79
C ASN A 37 -12.51 -4.00 -4.98
N LEU A 38 -12.26 -3.33 -3.86
CA LEU A 38 -11.21 -3.75 -2.92
C LEU A 38 -11.56 -5.13 -2.35
N LYS A 39 -10.56 -5.99 -2.21
CA LYS A 39 -10.71 -7.31 -1.60
C LYS A 39 -9.92 -7.37 -0.30
N PRO A 40 -10.36 -8.16 0.69
CA PRO A 40 -9.48 -8.53 1.79
C PRO A 40 -8.23 -9.20 1.22
N ILE A 41 -7.05 -8.80 1.70
CA ILE A 41 -5.79 -9.38 1.24
C ILE A 41 -5.61 -10.70 1.98
N LEU A 42 -5.84 -11.80 1.28
CA LEU A 42 -5.62 -13.16 1.77
C LEU A 42 -4.27 -13.68 1.25
N GLY A 43 -3.21 -13.50 2.03
CA GLY A 43 -1.86 -13.93 1.65
C GLY A 43 -1.17 -12.94 0.72
N ASN A 44 -0.67 -13.41 -0.42
CA ASN A 44 0.09 -12.58 -1.36
C ASN A 44 -0.86 -11.81 -2.29
N PRO A 45 -0.86 -10.47 -2.29
CA PRO A 45 -1.70 -9.69 -3.17
C PRO A 45 -1.27 -9.89 -4.63
N SER A 46 -2.25 -10.02 -5.52
CA SER A 46 -2.01 -10.01 -6.96
C SER A 46 -1.68 -8.59 -7.46
N PRO A 47 -0.94 -8.44 -8.57
CA PRO A 47 -0.64 -7.11 -9.14
C PRO A 47 -1.89 -6.24 -9.35
N ASP A 48 -2.99 -6.86 -9.80
CA ASP A 48 -4.28 -6.17 -10.00
C ASP A 48 -4.89 -5.68 -8.68
N GLU A 49 -4.77 -6.45 -7.59
CA GLU A 49 -5.26 -6.03 -6.27
C GLU A 49 -4.45 -4.84 -5.73
N VAL A 50 -3.13 -4.87 -5.88
CA VAL A 50 -2.27 -3.73 -5.50
C VAL A 50 -2.66 -2.49 -6.29
N LYS A 51 -2.87 -2.64 -7.60
CA LYS A 51 -3.25 -1.55 -8.51
C LYS A 51 -4.58 -0.90 -8.11
N VAL A 52 -5.62 -1.69 -7.86
CA VAL A 52 -6.94 -1.16 -7.47
C VAL A 52 -6.86 -0.40 -6.13
N VAL A 53 -6.03 -0.83 -5.19
CA VAL A 53 -5.81 -0.11 -3.92
C VAL A 53 -5.16 1.25 -4.17
N HIS A 54 -4.11 1.29 -5.00
CA HIS A 54 -3.47 2.56 -5.41
C HIS A 54 -4.43 3.50 -6.13
N GLU A 55 -5.27 2.96 -7.02
CA GLU A 55 -6.28 3.76 -7.72
C GLU A 55 -7.34 4.32 -6.76
N ALA A 56 -7.79 3.54 -5.78
CA ALA A 56 -8.74 4.00 -4.77
C ALA A 56 -8.15 5.13 -3.90
N VAL A 57 -6.90 4.99 -3.44
CA VAL A 57 -6.18 6.03 -2.69
C VAL A 57 -6.04 7.31 -3.52
N ARG A 58 -5.63 7.17 -4.78
CA ARG A 58 -5.49 8.31 -5.71
C ARG A 58 -6.82 9.00 -5.97
N ALA A 59 -7.87 8.23 -6.24
CA ALA A 59 -9.21 8.76 -6.43
C ALA A 59 -9.66 9.54 -5.19
N LEU A 60 -9.50 8.98 -3.98
CA LEU A 60 -9.82 9.68 -2.74
C LEU A 60 -9.03 10.98 -2.61
N ASN A 61 -7.71 10.97 -2.84
CA ASN A 61 -6.87 12.17 -2.76
C ASN A 61 -7.36 13.29 -3.71
N ASN A 62 -7.82 12.94 -4.91
CA ASN A 62 -8.44 13.89 -5.82
C ASN A 62 -9.74 14.49 -5.26
N PHE A 63 -10.56 13.70 -4.54
CA PHE A 63 -11.79 14.18 -3.91
C PHE A 63 -11.54 15.00 -2.63
N LEU A 64 -10.46 14.77 -1.89
CA LEU A 64 -10.12 15.56 -0.68
C LEU A 64 -9.85 17.05 -0.98
N HIS A 65 -9.60 17.40 -2.24
CA HIS A 65 -9.55 18.79 -2.70
C HIS A 65 -10.93 19.47 -2.72
N ALA A 66 -12.03 18.72 -2.64
CA ALA A 66 -13.38 19.22 -2.43
C ALA A 66 -13.69 19.25 -0.91
N PRO A 67 -13.86 20.43 -0.28
CA PRO A 67 -14.06 20.56 1.17
C PRO A 67 -15.27 19.79 1.71
N GLU A 68 -16.29 19.58 0.86
CA GLU A 68 -17.56 18.93 1.20
C GLU A 68 -17.44 17.40 1.33
N LEU A 69 -16.34 16.80 0.87
CA LEU A 69 -16.13 15.34 0.78
C LEU A 69 -14.94 14.84 1.61
N ARG A 70 -14.43 15.66 2.55
CA ARG A 70 -13.29 15.27 3.41
C ARG A 70 -13.70 14.27 4.48
N ASP A 71 -13.69 12.99 4.11
CA ASP A 71 -13.75 11.88 5.05
C ASP A 71 -12.33 11.51 5.51
N THR A 72 -12.02 11.83 6.78
CA THR A 72 -10.69 11.57 7.35
C THR A 72 -10.55 10.12 7.78
N ASP A 73 -11.65 9.47 8.18
CA ASP A 73 -11.64 8.08 8.62
C ASP A 73 -11.37 7.16 7.44
N LEU A 74 -12.01 7.40 6.30
CA LEU A 74 -11.76 6.65 5.07
C LEU A 74 -10.31 6.80 4.57
N SER A 75 -9.72 7.99 4.69
CA SER A 75 -8.32 8.22 4.33
C SER A 75 -7.37 7.38 5.18
N ILE A 76 -7.66 7.28 6.48
CA ILE A 76 -6.90 6.44 7.41
C ILE A 76 -7.06 4.96 7.05
N GLU A 77 -8.29 4.49 6.82
CA GLU A 77 -8.56 3.08 6.45
C GLU A 77 -7.85 2.68 5.15
N LEU A 78 -7.93 3.52 4.11
CA LEU A 78 -7.27 3.24 2.83
C LEU A 78 -5.75 3.29 2.93
N SER A 79 -5.20 4.21 3.74
CA SER A 79 -3.76 4.29 3.98
C SER A 79 -3.27 3.06 4.73
N GLN A 80 -4.01 2.59 5.74
CA GLN A 80 -3.69 1.35 6.46
C GLN A 80 -3.75 0.14 5.52
N HIS A 81 -4.79 0.06 4.68
CA HIS A 81 -4.92 -1.04 3.73
C HIS A 81 -3.78 -1.05 2.70
N LEU A 82 -3.38 0.12 2.18
CA LEU A 82 -2.22 0.24 1.29
C LEU A 82 -0.94 -0.20 1.99
N PHE A 83 -0.72 0.21 3.23
CA PHE A 83 0.43 -0.23 4.02
C PHE A 83 0.46 -1.76 4.15
N ASP A 84 -0.67 -2.39 4.45
CA ASP A 84 -0.75 -3.85 4.60
C ASP A 84 -0.46 -4.59 3.29
N VAL A 85 -0.94 -4.06 2.15
CA VAL A 85 -0.59 -4.58 0.81
C VAL A 85 0.92 -4.50 0.60
N GLN A 86 1.51 -3.34 0.83
CA GLN A 86 2.93 -3.10 0.57
C GLN A 86 3.83 -3.94 1.49
N MET A 87 3.42 -4.15 2.74
CA MET A 87 4.05 -5.09 3.67
C MET A 87 3.99 -6.53 3.16
N ALA A 88 2.85 -6.96 2.61
CA ALA A 88 2.70 -8.32 2.07
C ALA A 88 3.61 -8.53 0.84
N CYS A 89 3.64 -7.56 -0.09
CA CYS A 89 4.55 -7.55 -1.24
C CYS A 89 6.02 -7.60 -0.79
N HIS A 90 6.39 -6.78 0.21
CA HIS A 90 7.75 -6.75 0.75
C HIS A 90 8.17 -8.11 1.30
N ARG A 91 7.34 -8.71 2.18
CA ARG A 91 7.63 -10.02 2.78
C ARG A 91 7.72 -11.15 1.76
N GLN A 92 6.98 -11.04 0.66
CA GLN A 92 7.07 -11.97 -0.45
C GLN A 92 8.41 -11.84 -1.19
N LYS A 93 8.86 -10.60 -1.42
CA LYS A 93 10.09 -10.32 -2.19
C LYS A 93 11.37 -10.53 -1.36
N TYR A 94 11.34 -10.22 -0.07
CA TYR A 94 12.48 -10.31 0.84
C TYR A 94 12.14 -11.19 2.05
N PRO A 95 12.30 -12.52 1.94
CA PRO A 95 12.04 -13.43 3.05
C PRO A 95 13.01 -13.17 4.20
N THR A 96 12.52 -13.29 5.44
CA THR A 96 13.20 -12.96 6.71
C THR A 96 14.48 -13.76 6.99
N THR A 97 14.83 -14.72 6.13
CA THR A 97 16.05 -15.52 6.23
C THR A 97 17.31 -14.79 5.76
N VAL A 98 17.17 -13.65 5.09
CA VAL A 98 18.29 -12.84 4.60
C VAL A 98 18.64 -11.76 5.62
N LEU A 99 19.93 -11.56 5.90
CA LEU A 99 20.39 -10.46 6.76
C LEU A 99 20.02 -9.12 6.12
N PRO A 100 19.48 -8.14 6.87
CA PRO A 100 19.02 -6.87 6.31
C PRO A 100 20.08 -6.10 5.49
N THR A 101 21.37 -6.29 5.81
CA THR A 101 22.51 -5.66 5.12
C THR A 101 22.80 -6.24 3.75
N ASP A 102 22.32 -7.44 3.46
CA ASP A 102 22.59 -8.17 2.21
C ASP A 102 21.43 -8.05 1.22
N VAL A 103 20.35 -7.37 1.62
CA VAL A 103 19.20 -7.12 0.75
C VAL A 103 19.52 -5.98 -0.20
N VAL A 104 19.38 -6.27 -1.50
CA VAL A 104 19.49 -5.30 -2.58
C VAL A 104 18.09 -4.96 -3.08
N TYR A 105 17.75 -3.69 -3.04
CA TYR A 105 16.48 -3.14 -3.51
C TYR A 105 16.67 -2.60 -4.92
N ASP A 106 16.28 -3.37 -5.92
CA ASP A 106 16.34 -2.93 -7.31
C ASP A 106 15.15 -2.02 -7.66
N PRO A 107 15.39 -0.86 -8.30
CA PRO A 107 14.34 0.05 -8.73
C PRO A 107 13.62 -0.46 -9.99
N PRO A 108 12.38 -0.01 -10.25
CA PRO A 108 11.73 -0.25 -11.52
C PRO A 108 12.43 0.53 -12.65
N ASN A 109 12.31 0.00 -13.88
CA ASN A 109 12.82 0.69 -15.07
C ASN A 109 12.03 1.97 -15.31
N LEU A 110 12.75 3.09 -15.49
CA LEU A 110 12.13 4.39 -15.75
C LEU A 110 12.05 4.68 -17.26
N PRO A 111 10.90 5.18 -17.73
CA PRO A 111 10.75 5.67 -19.08
C PRO A 111 11.43 7.03 -19.24
N THR A 112 11.75 7.39 -20.49
CA THR A 112 12.54 8.59 -20.82
C THR A 112 11.91 9.92 -20.35
N TYR A 113 10.59 9.95 -20.14
CA TYR A 113 9.88 11.13 -19.64
C TYR A 113 9.99 11.33 -18.12
N ILE A 114 10.60 10.40 -17.39
CA ILE A 114 10.99 10.57 -15.98
C ILE A 114 12.52 10.71 -15.93
N PRO A 115 13.06 11.95 -15.98
CA PRO A 115 14.51 12.20 -16.06
C PRO A 115 15.19 12.09 -14.69
N VAL A 116 14.94 10.99 -13.98
CA VAL A 116 15.57 10.67 -12.70
C VAL A 116 16.34 9.37 -12.89
N GLU A 117 17.52 9.28 -12.29
CA GLU A 117 18.27 8.04 -12.24
C GLU A 117 18.00 7.36 -10.88
N LEU A 118 17.43 6.15 -10.91
CA LEU A 118 17.28 5.32 -9.73
C LEU A 118 18.36 4.24 -9.75
N LYS A 119 19.04 4.07 -8.61
CA LYS A 119 20.09 3.07 -8.42
C LYS A 119 19.61 2.03 -7.43
N SER A 120 20.14 0.81 -7.56
CA SER A 120 19.91 -0.23 -6.56
C SER A 120 20.46 0.22 -5.21
N VAL A 121 19.66 0.05 -4.17
CA VAL A 121 20.02 0.40 -2.79
C VAL A 121 20.41 -0.87 -2.06
N THR A 122 21.54 -0.88 -1.36
CA THR A 122 21.96 -2.02 -0.52
C THR A 122 22.08 -1.55 0.93
N GLY A 123 21.44 -2.28 1.84
CA GLY A 123 21.37 -1.86 3.25
C GLY A 123 20.57 -0.57 3.45
N PRO A 124 20.88 0.24 4.47
CA PRO A 124 20.12 1.45 4.78
C PRO A 124 20.21 2.49 3.65
N PRO A 125 19.08 3.05 3.18
CA PRO A 125 19.09 4.06 2.14
C PRO A 125 19.67 5.39 2.64
N SER A 126 20.36 6.09 1.74
CA SER A 126 20.71 7.49 1.92
C SER A 126 19.51 8.41 1.65
N ASN A 127 19.54 9.63 2.21
CA ASN A 127 18.52 10.64 1.93
C ASN A 127 18.42 10.99 0.44
N ALA A 128 19.53 10.89 -0.31
CA ALA A 128 19.55 11.16 -1.74
C ALA A 128 18.79 10.08 -2.52
N GLU A 129 18.97 8.80 -2.17
CA GLU A 129 18.25 7.69 -2.79
C GLU A 129 16.74 7.79 -2.55
N VAL A 130 16.33 8.06 -1.31
CA VAL A 130 14.91 8.27 -0.97
C VAL A 130 14.35 9.48 -1.71
N ALA A 131 15.10 10.59 -1.80
CA ALA A 131 14.68 11.79 -2.51
C ALA A 131 14.50 11.56 -4.02
N SER A 132 15.37 10.76 -4.65
CA SER A 132 15.23 10.40 -6.06
C SER A 132 13.96 9.60 -6.32
N VAL A 133 13.64 8.61 -5.48
CA VAL A 133 12.41 7.82 -5.63
C VAL A 133 11.16 8.70 -5.42
N HIS A 134 11.17 9.60 -4.43
CA HIS A 134 10.10 10.59 -4.25
C HIS A 134 9.94 11.51 -5.47
N THR A 135 11.04 11.91 -6.10
CA THR A 135 11.01 12.75 -7.30
C THR A 135 10.38 11.98 -8.47
N ALA A 136 10.78 10.73 -8.68
CA ALA A 136 10.19 9.86 -9.71
C ALA A 136 8.68 9.65 -9.48
N LEU A 137 8.27 9.38 -8.23
CA LEU A 137 6.85 9.28 -7.85
C LEU A 137 6.07 10.56 -8.14
N ARG A 138 6.64 11.73 -7.79
CA ARG A 138 6.00 13.02 -8.05
C ARG A 138 5.81 13.28 -9.53
N ILE A 139 6.81 12.94 -10.36
CA ILE A 139 6.71 13.10 -11.81
C ILE A 139 5.65 12.14 -12.36
N SER A 140 5.65 10.87 -11.94
CA SER A 140 4.62 9.90 -12.31
C SER A 140 3.21 10.40 -11.95
N GLU A 141 3.01 10.90 -10.73
CA GLU A 141 1.73 11.44 -10.26
C GLU A 141 1.31 12.71 -11.01
N SER A 142 2.26 13.52 -11.49
CA SER A 142 1.94 14.72 -12.27
C SER A 142 1.18 14.42 -13.56
N PHE A 143 1.29 13.19 -14.07
CA PHE A 143 0.56 12.72 -15.24
C PHE A 143 -0.79 12.07 -14.90
N ALA A 144 -1.22 12.03 -13.63
CA ALA A 144 -2.43 11.31 -13.21
C ALA A 144 -3.72 11.71 -13.95
N ASN A 145 -3.76 12.93 -14.52
CA ASN A 145 -4.88 13.44 -15.32
C ASN A 145 -4.72 13.24 -16.84
N GLU A 146 -3.60 12.64 -17.28
CA GLU A 146 -3.25 12.37 -18.67
C GLU A 146 -3.11 10.86 -18.89
N PRO A 147 -4.22 10.13 -19.16
CA PRO A 147 -4.21 8.66 -19.28
C PRO A 147 -3.31 8.12 -20.39
N SER A 148 -2.91 8.96 -21.35
CA SER A 148 -2.00 8.60 -22.44
C SER A 148 -0.53 8.51 -22.00
N ILE A 149 -0.18 9.15 -20.88
CA ILE A 149 1.20 9.21 -20.34
C ILE A 149 1.27 8.50 -18.99
N PHE A 150 0.20 8.58 -18.19
CA PHE A 150 0.15 7.93 -16.89
C PHE A 150 0.26 6.42 -17.03
N ASP A 151 1.28 5.86 -16.38
CA ASP A 151 1.47 4.42 -16.23
C ASP A 151 1.17 4.04 -14.77
N PRO A 152 -0.03 3.48 -14.50
CA PRO A 152 -0.39 3.04 -13.16
C PRO A 152 0.55 1.95 -12.62
N ASP A 153 1.06 1.07 -13.50
CA ASP A 153 1.87 -0.07 -13.10
C ASP A 153 3.26 0.41 -12.67
N LEU A 154 3.82 1.40 -13.38
CA LEU A 154 5.04 2.08 -12.95
C LEU A 154 4.84 2.82 -11.62
N HIS A 155 3.72 3.51 -11.43
CA HIS A 155 3.43 4.24 -10.19
C HIS A 155 3.38 3.30 -8.97
N VAL A 156 2.68 2.17 -9.12
CA VAL A 156 2.62 1.11 -8.10
C VAL A 156 4.02 0.57 -7.79
N GLN A 157 4.82 0.26 -8.81
CA GLN A 157 6.19 -0.25 -8.62
C GLN A 157 7.10 0.76 -7.91
N LEU A 158 7.00 2.04 -8.27
CA LEU A 158 7.75 3.11 -7.61
C LEU A 158 7.35 3.27 -6.15
N SER A 159 6.07 3.15 -5.84
CA SER A 159 5.57 3.24 -4.47
C SER A 159 6.01 2.04 -3.64
N GLN A 160 5.94 0.83 -4.20
CA GLN A 160 6.47 -0.37 -3.56
C GLN A 160 7.99 -0.27 -3.34
N HIS A 161 8.74 0.24 -4.31
CA HIS A 161 10.19 0.41 -4.15
C HIS A 161 10.53 1.41 -3.04
N LEU A 162 9.81 2.54 -2.97
CA LEU A 162 9.96 3.50 -1.86
C LEU A 162 9.68 2.84 -0.51
N PHE A 163 8.60 2.05 -0.43
CA PHE A 163 8.23 1.32 0.76
C PHE A 163 9.34 0.35 1.20
N ASP A 164 9.85 -0.43 0.25
CA ASP A 164 10.89 -1.44 0.50
C ASP A 164 12.16 -0.80 1.08
N ILE A 165 12.67 0.26 0.47
CA ILE A 165 13.91 0.92 0.93
C ILE A 165 13.71 1.60 2.30
N GLN A 166 12.52 2.16 2.57
CA GLN A 166 12.22 2.80 3.85
C GLN A 166 12.06 1.79 4.98
N LEU A 167 11.56 0.59 4.69
CA LEU A 167 11.47 -0.49 5.67
C LEU A 167 12.85 -1.08 5.99
N GLY A 168 13.73 -1.18 4.97
CA GLY A 168 15.12 -1.61 5.14
C GLY A 168 16.02 -0.62 5.90
N ALA A 169 15.55 0.60 6.15
CA ALA A 169 16.25 1.61 6.95
C ALA A 169 16.14 1.38 8.48
N ARG A 170 15.31 0.42 8.91
CA ARG A 170 14.97 0.19 10.33
C ARG A 170 15.70 -0.99 10.96
#